data_AF-A0A3D2MAC7-F1
#
_entry.id   AF-A0A3D2MAC7-F1
#
_cell.length_a   1.000
_cell.length_b   1.000
_cell.length_c   1.000
_cell.angle_alpha   90.00
_cell.angle_beta   90.00
_cell.angle_gamma   90.00
#
_symmetry.space_group_name_H-M   'P 1'
#
loop_
_entity.id
_entity.type
_entity.pdbx_description
1 polymer ?
#
loop_
_entity_poly.entity_id
_entity_poly.type
_entity_poly.pdbx_seq_one_letter_code
_entity_poly.pdbx_strand_id
1 'polypeptide(L)'
;PGLITDVLAFDEAVIAKKPAAIKAMIQGYLDGLAYMQAHPEESAKIIGEVLGVSAEEATEQMAGAYNIPLSEMGKSFAPGDDTHSFHGSGAIIAKLLVDNGQIPSIPDFSNTYDAQFTEALAK
;
A
#
# COMPACT_ATOMS: atom_id res chain seq x y z
N PRO A 1 -3.41 3.25 12.32
CA PRO A 1 -2.92 2.59 11.08
C PRO A 1 -3.99 2.66 9.98
N GLY A 2 -3.62 2.92 8.72
CA GLY A 2 -4.54 2.90 7.56
C GLY A 2 -5.03 4.26 7.05
N LEU A 3 -4.89 5.34 7.84
CA LEU A 3 -5.21 6.69 7.35
C LEU A 3 -4.19 7.21 6.33
N ILE A 4 -2.91 6.87 6.53
CA ILE A 4 -1.85 7.08 5.55
C ILE A 4 -1.41 5.70 5.12
N THR A 5 -1.63 5.38 3.84
CA THR A 5 -1.37 4.07 3.24
C THR A 5 -0.62 4.26 1.94
N ASP A 6 0.51 3.60 1.80
CA ASP A 6 1.22 3.52 0.53
C ASP A 6 0.51 2.51 -0.40
N VAL A 7 0.31 2.90 -1.66
CA VAL A 7 -0.41 2.10 -2.65
C VAL A 7 0.43 1.91 -3.91
N LEU A 8 0.28 0.74 -4.55
CA LEU A 8 0.72 0.55 -5.92
C LEU A 8 -0.39 1.03 -6.86
N ALA A 9 -0.13 2.13 -7.57
CA ALA A 9 -1.06 2.69 -8.55
C ALA A 9 -0.55 2.40 -9.97
N PHE A 10 -1.47 1.95 -10.85
CA PHE A 10 -1.20 1.68 -12.25
C PHE A 10 -2.29 2.31 -13.13
N ASP A 11 -1.93 2.77 -14.32
CA ASP A 11 -2.92 3.17 -15.31
C ASP A 11 -3.77 1.97 -15.76
N GLU A 12 -5.06 2.17 -16.01
CA GLU A 12 -5.98 1.14 -16.52
C GLU A 12 -5.44 0.46 -17.78
N ALA A 13 -4.81 1.22 -18.68
CA ALA A 13 -4.21 0.70 -19.89
C ALA A 13 -3.02 -0.25 -19.60
N VAL A 14 -2.28 -0.02 -18.52
CA VAL A 14 -1.20 -0.90 -18.07
C VAL A 14 -1.78 -2.14 -17.41
N ILE A 15 -2.82 -1.99 -16.58
CA ILE A 15 -3.56 -3.11 -15.97
C ILE A 15 -4.05 -4.08 -17.07
N ALA A 16 -4.71 -3.55 -18.10
CA ALA A 16 -5.25 -4.36 -19.20
C ALA A 16 -4.15 -5.04 -20.04
N LYS A 17 -3.04 -4.36 -20.30
CA LYS A 17 -1.97 -4.86 -21.19
C LYS A 17 -0.97 -5.76 -20.48
N LYS A 18 -0.75 -5.58 -19.17
CA LYS A 18 0.34 -6.22 -18.42
C LYS A 18 -0.11 -6.85 -17.09
N PRO A 19 -1.25 -7.56 -17.02
CA PRO A 19 -1.75 -8.11 -15.75
C PRO A 19 -0.77 -9.12 -15.13
N ALA A 20 -0.09 -9.92 -15.95
CA ALA A 20 0.91 -10.87 -15.47
C ALA A 20 2.13 -10.20 -14.83
N ALA A 21 2.58 -9.07 -15.38
CA ALA A 21 3.72 -8.32 -14.84
C ALA A 21 3.35 -7.64 -13.51
N ILE A 22 2.12 -7.11 -13.39
CA ILE A 22 1.61 -6.54 -12.15
C ILE A 22 1.51 -7.63 -11.07
N LYS A 23 0.95 -8.81 -11.40
CA LYS A 23 0.93 -9.95 -10.48
C LYS A 23 2.33 -10.34 -10.02
N ALA A 24 3.29 -10.44 -10.93
CA ALA A 24 4.68 -10.76 -10.60
C ALA A 24 5.35 -9.68 -9.71
N MET A 25 5.03 -8.40 -9.93
CA MET A 25 5.50 -7.30 -9.09
C MET A 25 4.96 -7.42 -7.65
N ILE A 26 3.67 -7.70 -7.50
CA ILE A 26 3.05 -7.90 -6.18
C ILE A 26 3.66 -9.14 -5.49
N GLN A 27 3.91 -10.23 -6.23
CA GLN A 27 4.60 -11.39 -5.69
C GLN A 27 6.01 -11.05 -5.22
N GLY A 28 6.79 -10.31 -6.01
CA GLY A 28 8.13 -9.87 -5.62
C GLY A 28 8.12 -8.97 -4.38
N TYR A 29 7.10 -8.12 -4.22
CA TYR A 29 6.90 -7.36 -2.98
C TYR A 29 6.67 -8.27 -1.77
N LEU A 30 5.80 -9.28 -1.89
CA LEU A 30 5.54 -10.26 -0.83
C LEU A 30 6.79 -11.07 -0.47
N ASP A 31 7.56 -11.47 -1.47
CA ASP A 31 8.83 -12.18 -1.27
C ASP A 31 9.84 -11.27 -0.54
N GLY A 32 9.86 -9.97 -0.87
CA GLY A 32 10.63 -8.95 -0.16
C GLY A 32 10.21 -8.82 1.31
N LEU A 33 8.90 -8.77 1.60
CA LEU A 33 8.39 -8.74 2.97
C LEU A 33 8.80 -10.00 3.76
N ALA A 34 8.69 -11.17 3.14
CA ALA A 34 9.12 -12.43 3.76
C ALA A 34 10.62 -12.44 4.04
N TYR A 35 11.42 -11.94 3.09
CA TYR A 35 12.86 -11.79 3.27
C TYR A 35 13.20 -10.83 4.41
N MET A 36 12.51 -9.69 4.51
CA MET A 36 12.69 -8.74 5.61
C MET A 36 12.42 -9.37 6.98
N GLN A 37 11.40 -10.22 7.08
CA GLN A 37 11.10 -10.95 8.32
C GLN A 37 12.18 -12.00 8.65
N ALA A 38 12.69 -12.71 7.64
CA ALA A 38 13.71 -13.74 7.83
C ALA A 38 15.12 -13.18 8.06
N HIS A 39 15.42 -11.99 7.52
CA HIS A 39 16.73 -11.36 7.52
C HIS A 39 16.67 -9.88 7.95
N PRO A 40 16.24 -9.59 9.20
CA PRO A 40 15.96 -8.22 9.63
C PRO A 40 17.19 -7.30 9.63
N GLU A 41 18.35 -7.78 10.08
CA GLU A 41 19.58 -6.96 10.14
C GLU A 41 20.11 -6.60 8.74
N GLU A 42 20.12 -7.59 7.84
CA GLU A 42 20.55 -7.38 6.45
C GLU A 42 19.58 -6.45 5.72
N SER A 43 18.28 -6.64 5.94
CA SER A 43 17.25 -5.80 5.34
C SER A 43 17.33 -4.36 5.84
N ALA A 44 17.55 -4.15 7.14
CA ALA A 44 17.75 -2.82 7.71
C ALA A 44 18.97 -2.12 7.09
N LYS A 45 20.05 -2.86 6.81
CA LYS A 45 21.23 -2.32 6.11
C LYS A 45 20.92 -1.91 4.67
N ILE A 46 20.25 -2.77 3.90
CA ILE A 46 19.84 -2.47 2.51
C ILE A 46 18.92 -1.23 2.49
N ILE A 47 17.93 -1.20 3.37
CA ILE A 47 16.96 -0.09 3.46
C ILE A 47 17.66 1.20 3.88
N GLY A 48 18.54 1.16 4.88
CA GLY A 48 19.31 2.31 5.33
C GLY A 48 20.18 2.89 4.21
N GLU A 49 20.87 2.05 3.45
CA GLU A 49 21.68 2.47 2.29
C GLU A 49 20.83 3.19 1.23
N VAL A 50 19.66 2.65 0.89
CA VAL A 50 18.75 3.24 -0.10
C VAL A 50 18.14 4.56 0.37
N LEU A 51 17.80 4.66 1.67
CA LEU A 51 17.17 5.85 2.25
C LEU A 51 18.17 6.90 2.73
N GLY A 52 19.47 6.60 2.73
CA GLY A 52 20.52 7.50 3.23
C GLY A 52 20.54 7.66 4.74
N VAL A 53 20.13 6.63 5.49
CA VAL A 53 20.10 6.58 6.96
C VAL A 53 20.89 5.36 7.47
N SER A 54 21.18 5.31 8.76
CA SER A 54 21.78 4.13 9.38
C SER A 54 20.80 2.95 9.41
N ALA A 55 21.34 1.72 9.54
CA ALA A 55 20.51 0.53 9.72
C ALA A 55 19.68 0.57 11.02
N GLU A 56 20.19 1.25 12.05
CA GLU A 56 19.47 1.47 13.31
C GLU A 56 18.27 2.38 13.09
N GLU A 57 18.46 3.54 12.45
CA GLU A 57 17.36 4.45 12.09
C GLU A 57 16.32 3.77 11.17
N ALA A 58 16.76 2.97 10.21
CA ALA A 58 15.86 2.20 9.35
C ALA A 58 15.01 1.22 10.17
N THR A 59 15.60 0.53 11.15
CA THR A 59 14.89 -0.39 12.04
C THR A 59 13.86 0.34 12.89
N GLU A 60 14.23 1.49 13.48
CA GLU A 60 13.33 2.32 14.28
C GLU A 60 12.13 2.82 13.45
N GLN A 61 12.38 3.30 12.24
CA GLN A 61 11.32 3.78 11.35
C GLN A 61 10.37 2.65 10.92
N MET A 62 10.91 1.46 10.61
CA MET A 62 10.10 0.29 10.24
C MET A 62 9.19 -0.17 11.38
N ALA A 63 9.55 0.05 12.65
CA ALA A 63 8.68 -0.29 13.78
C ALA A 63 7.38 0.54 13.81
N GLY A 64 7.36 1.70 13.17
CA GLY A 64 6.16 2.53 12.98
C GLY A 64 5.30 2.12 11.79
N ALA A 65 5.80 1.26 10.91
CA ALA A 65 5.10 0.81 9.71
C ALA A 65 4.38 -0.53 9.95
N TYR A 66 3.18 -0.66 9.39
CA TYR A 66 2.44 -1.92 9.38
C TYR A 66 2.43 -2.49 7.96
N ASN A 67 3.30 -3.45 7.70
CA ASN A 67 3.33 -4.18 6.43
C ASN A 67 2.14 -5.15 6.37
N ILE A 68 1.13 -4.81 5.56
CA ILE A 68 -0.11 -5.57 5.45
C ILE A 68 0.20 -6.96 4.85
N PRO A 69 -0.08 -8.07 5.56
CA PRO A 69 0.14 -9.40 5.00
C PRO A 69 -0.89 -9.71 3.89
N LEU A 70 -0.54 -10.63 2.99
CA LEU A 70 -1.40 -11.00 1.84
C LEU A 70 -2.85 -11.34 2.25
N SER A 71 -3.03 -12.04 3.37
CA SER A 71 -4.35 -12.43 3.90
C SER A 71 -5.23 -11.23 4.29
N GLU A 72 -4.65 -10.04 4.44
CA GLU A 72 -5.35 -8.83 4.86
C GLU A 72 -5.45 -7.78 3.75
N MET A 73 -4.63 -7.85 2.70
CA MET A 73 -4.61 -6.87 1.61
C MET A 73 -5.98 -6.65 0.96
N GLY A 74 -6.75 -7.73 0.75
CA GLY A 74 -8.09 -7.63 0.16
C GLY A 74 -9.08 -6.82 0.99
N LYS A 75 -8.89 -6.73 2.31
CA LYS A 75 -9.78 -5.97 3.21
C LYS A 75 -9.80 -4.48 2.88
N SER A 76 -8.69 -3.94 2.38
CA SER A 76 -8.61 -2.51 2.01
C SER A 76 -9.50 -2.14 0.83
N PHE A 77 -9.83 -3.09 -0.04
CA PHE A 77 -10.71 -2.86 -1.18
C PHE A 77 -12.20 -3.05 -0.86
N ALA A 78 -12.51 -3.74 0.24
CA ALA A 78 -13.88 -4.00 0.66
C ALA A 78 -14.57 -2.70 1.14
N PRO A 79 -15.89 -2.54 0.90
CA PRO A 79 -16.63 -1.40 1.46
C PRO A 79 -16.52 -1.34 2.99
N GLY A 80 -16.37 -0.13 3.52
CA GLY A 80 -16.31 0.13 4.96
C GLY A 80 -16.07 1.61 5.25
N ASP A 81 -16.46 2.05 6.45
CA ASP A 81 -16.39 3.46 6.86
C ASP A 81 -15.15 3.78 7.73
N ASP A 82 -14.36 2.76 8.08
CA ASP A 82 -13.14 2.91 8.87
C ASP A 82 -11.89 3.14 7.99
N THR A 83 -10.76 3.44 8.64
CA THR A 83 -9.49 3.72 7.95
C THR A 83 -8.79 2.47 7.41
N HIS A 84 -9.32 1.27 7.62
CA HIS A 84 -8.78 0.04 7.03
C HIS A 84 -9.33 -0.22 5.63
N SER A 85 -10.48 0.38 5.28
CA SER A 85 -11.04 0.40 3.93
C SER A 85 -10.59 1.65 3.17
N PHE A 86 -10.30 1.52 1.88
CA PHE A 86 -10.07 2.65 0.98
C PHE A 86 -11.31 3.52 0.80
N HIS A 87 -12.52 2.98 0.99
CA HIS A 87 -13.76 3.76 0.95
C HIS A 87 -13.81 4.74 2.14
N GLY A 88 -13.57 4.24 3.35
CA GLY A 88 -13.57 5.03 4.58
C GLY A 88 -12.38 5.99 4.65
N SER A 89 -11.16 5.50 4.44
CA SER A 89 -9.96 6.37 4.45
C SER A 89 -9.99 7.41 3.33
N GLY A 90 -10.43 7.04 2.12
CA GLY A 90 -10.62 7.95 0.99
C GLY A 90 -11.60 9.07 1.30
N ALA A 91 -12.74 8.77 1.93
CA ALA A 91 -13.71 9.78 2.34
C ALA A 91 -13.14 10.77 3.37
N ILE A 92 -12.39 10.27 4.36
CA ILE A 92 -11.75 11.11 5.40
C ILE A 92 -10.69 12.02 4.76
N ILE A 93 -9.82 11.46 3.92
CA ILE A 93 -8.75 12.20 3.23
C ILE A 93 -9.35 13.26 2.31
N ALA A 94 -10.31 12.89 1.45
CA ALA A 94 -10.92 13.83 0.52
C ALA A 94 -11.60 15.00 1.24
N LYS A 95 -12.27 14.74 2.37
CA LYS A 95 -12.83 15.79 3.22
C LYS A 95 -11.73 16.71 3.77
N LEU A 96 -10.65 16.15 4.32
CA LEU A 96 -9.53 16.92 4.85
C LEU A 96 -8.91 17.83 3.77
N LEU A 97 -8.72 17.30 2.56
CA LEU A 97 -8.14 18.06 1.44
C LEU A 97 -9.05 19.22 1.01
N VAL A 98 -10.38 19.05 1.02
CA VAL A 98 -11.33 20.14 0.75
C VAL A 98 -11.32 21.18 1.86
N ASP A 99 -11.40 20.74 3.12
CA ASP A 99 -11.43 21.64 4.29
C ASP A 99 -10.16 22.50 4.35
N ASN A 100 -9.02 21.97 3.91
CA ASN A 100 -7.73 22.67 3.81
C ASN A 100 -7.55 23.46 2.49
N GLY A 101 -8.52 23.45 1.58
CA GLY A 101 -8.46 24.17 0.31
C GLY A 101 -7.44 23.61 -0.70
N GLN A 102 -7.00 22.35 -0.53
CA GLN A 102 -6.03 21.69 -1.41
C GLN A 102 -6.70 21.13 -2.68
N ILE A 103 -7.99 20.81 -2.62
CA ILE A 103 -8.82 20.42 -3.76
C ILE A 103 -10.15 21.20 -3.73
N PRO A 104 -10.75 21.51 -4.89
CA PRO A 104 -11.95 22.35 -4.96
C PRO A 104 -13.24 21.61 -4.53
N SER A 105 -13.25 20.29 -4.62
CA SER A 105 -14.38 19.42 -4.27
C SER A 105 -13.92 17.98 -4.07
N ILE A 106 -14.71 17.18 -3.37
CA ILE A 106 -14.47 15.73 -3.23
C ILE A 106 -14.66 15.05 -4.60
N PRO A 107 -13.65 14.38 -5.16
CA PRO A 107 -13.79 13.62 -6.40
C PRO A 107 -14.59 12.34 -6.17
N ASP A 108 -15.20 11.81 -7.23
CA ASP A 108 -15.68 10.42 -7.21
C ASP A 108 -14.47 9.49 -7.32
N PHE A 109 -14.17 8.79 -6.22
CA PHE A 109 -13.04 7.86 -6.13
C PHE A 109 -13.50 6.40 -6.09
N SER A 110 -14.80 6.10 -6.20
CA SER A 110 -15.31 4.73 -6.03
C SER A 110 -14.75 3.75 -7.07
N ASN A 111 -14.33 4.26 -8.23
CA ASN A 111 -13.82 3.46 -9.34
C ASN A 111 -12.29 3.42 -9.40
N THR A 112 -11.61 3.93 -8.37
CA THR A 112 -10.13 3.99 -8.33
C THR A 112 -9.48 2.78 -7.68
N TYR A 113 -10.28 1.83 -7.19
CA TYR A 113 -9.83 0.66 -6.46
C TYR A 113 -10.07 -0.61 -7.27
N ASP A 114 -9.02 -1.44 -7.42
CA ASP A 114 -9.08 -2.71 -8.15
C ASP A 114 -8.47 -3.84 -7.31
N ALA A 115 -9.34 -4.72 -6.80
CA ALA A 115 -8.95 -5.82 -5.92
C ALA A 115 -8.44 -7.06 -6.68
N GLN A 116 -8.55 -7.12 -8.02
CA GLN A 116 -8.43 -8.36 -8.79
C GLN A 116 -7.13 -9.12 -8.53
N PHE A 117 -6.02 -8.38 -8.31
CA PHE A 117 -4.71 -8.98 -8.08
C PHE A 117 -4.57 -9.55 -6.68
N THR A 118 -5.07 -8.86 -5.66
CA THR A 118 -5.05 -9.35 -4.28
C THR A 118 -5.93 -10.59 -4.12
N GLU A 119 -7.11 -10.58 -4.75
CA GLU A 119 -8.03 -11.73 -4.78
C GLU A 119 -7.45 -12.92 -5.53
N ALA A 120 -6.71 -12.68 -6.62
CA ALA A 120 -6.07 -13.74 -7.40
C ALA A 120 -4.85 -14.35 -6.72
N LEU A 121 -4.23 -13.65 -5.76
CA LEU A 121 -3.09 -14.14 -4.97
C LEU A 121 -3.54 -14.81 -3.66
N ALA A 122 -4.71 -14.47 -3.14
CA ALA A 122 -5.27 -15.06 -1.92
C ALA A 122 -5.95 -16.43 -2.14
N LYS A 123 -5.96 -16.95 -3.38
CA LYS A 123 -6.48 -18.26 -3.76
C LYS A 123 -5.36 -19.26 -3.95
#